data_AF-A0A645J9F2-F1
#
_entry.id   AF-A0A645J9F2-F1
#
_cell.length_a   1.000
_cell.length_b   1.000
_cell.length_c   1.000
_cell.angle_alpha   90.00
_cell.angle_beta   90.00
_cell.angle_gamma   90.00
#
_symmetry.space_group_name_H-M   'P 1'
#
loop_
_entity.id
_entity.type
_entity.pdbx_description
1 polymer ?
#
loop_
_entity_poly.entity_id
_entity_poly.type
_entity_poly.pdbx_seq_one_letter_code
_entity_poly.pdbx_strand_id
1 'polypeptide(L)'
;MIVDQDTVLLRNGKPFFPLGIYHVSGKGQELENAADLGFNLFQFWSWDVNADNLKRLAAKDVGIIWEGQAWGRAARIPSATSANDPRVLAELEIMRKAAAELKDNPTLAMWYVADEPPASQLPVLR
;
A
#
# COMPACT_ATOMS: atom_id res chain seq x y z
N MET A 1 6.96 9.53 -0.76
CA MET A 1 6.29 10.86 -0.62
C MET A 1 6.55 11.39 0.78
N ILE A 2 6.47 12.71 0.96
CA ILE A 2 6.57 13.37 2.27
C ILE A 2 5.45 14.40 2.39
N VAL A 3 5.04 14.74 3.61
CA VAL A 3 4.13 15.88 3.88
C VAL A 3 5.00 17.01 4.44
N ASP A 4 4.88 18.20 3.88
CA ASP A 4 5.63 19.37 4.34
C ASP A 4 4.93 20.11 5.51
N GLN A 5 5.53 21.21 5.96
CA GLN A 5 5.01 22.05 7.04
C GLN A 5 3.64 22.69 6.73
N ASP A 6 3.29 22.82 5.45
CA ASP A 6 2.03 23.41 4.99
C ASP A 6 0.98 22.33 4.67
N THR A 7 1.23 21.09 5.11
CA THR A 7 0.38 19.92 4.88
C THR A 7 0.23 19.52 3.41
N VAL A 8 1.16 19.97 2.55
CA VAL A 8 1.20 19.62 1.14
C VAL A 8 1.90 18.27 0.97
N LEU A 9 1.27 17.38 0.22
CA LEU A 9 1.90 16.14 -0.23
C LEU A 9 2.96 16.48 -1.29
N LEU A 10 4.19 16.08 -1.02
CA LEU A 10 5.32 16.24 -1.94
C LEU A 10 5.77 14.89 -2.51
N ARG A 11 5.95 14.85 -3.82
CA ARG A 11 6.60 13.75 -4.54
C ARG A 11 7.84 14.32 -5.24
N ASN A 12 9.01 13.77 -4.92
CA ASN A 12 10.30 14.25 -5.44
C ASN A 12 10.51 15.76 -5.22
N GLY A 13 10.09 16.28 -4.06
CA GLY A 13 10.20 17.69 -3.69
C GLY A 13 9.21 18.63 -4.39
N LYS A 14 8.27 18.13 -5.18
CA LYS A 14 7.24 18.93 -5.87
C LYS A 14 5.86 18.70 -5.27
N PRO A 15 4.99 19.73 -5.22
CA PRO A 15 3.59 19.55 -4.86
C PRO A 15 2.92 18.48 -5.71
N PHE A 16 2.20 17.58 -5.05
CA PHE A 16 1.52 16.45 -5.64
C PHE A 16 0.07 16.44 -5.18
N PHE A 17 -0.85 16.59 -6.14
CA PHE A 17 -2.27 16.41 -5.88
C PHE A 17 -2.68 14.98 -6.28
N PRO A 18 -3.08 14.12 -5.33
CA PRO A 18 -3.45 12.76 -5.63
C PRO A 18 -4.81 12.70 -6.35
N LEU A 19 -4.79 12.36 -7.63
CA LEU A 19 -5.98 11.91 -8.34
C LEU A 19 -6.00 10.39 -8.32
N GLY A 20 -6.64 9.87 -7.27
CA GLY A 20 -6.61 8.46 -6.92
C GLY A 20 -7.73 7.63 -7.54
N ILE A 21 -7.45 6.36 -7.84
CA ILE A 21 -8.47 5.35 -8.13
C ILE A 21 -8.27 4.10 -7.27
N TYR A 22 -9.37 3.55 -6.79
CA TYR A 22 -9.41 2.32 -6.00
C TYR A 22 -9.36 1.11 -6.92
N HIS A 23 -8.36 0.26 -6.73
CA HIS A 23 -8.14 -1.02 -7.44
C HIS A 23 -8.14 -0.95 -8.96
N VAL A 24 -6.92 -0.84 -9.50
CA VAL A 24 -6.63 -1.16 -10.90
C VAL A 24 -5.92 -2.50 -10.90
N SER A 25 -6.33 -3.47 -11.74
CA SER A 25 -5.60 -4.74 -11.75
C SER A 25 -4.27 -4.56 -12.49
N GLY A 26 -3.27 -5.36 -12.10
CA GLY A 26 -1.99 -5.38 -12.79
C GLY A 26 -2.03 -6.04 -14.18
N LYS A 27 -3.18 -6.56 -14.61
CA LYS A 27 -3.31 -7.41 -15.80
C LYS A 27 -3.66 -6.61 -17.03
N GLY A 28 -3.24 -7.10 -18.20
CA GLY A 28 -3.54 -6.46 -19.48
C GLY A 28 -3.06 -5.01 -19.50
N GLN A 29 -3.89 -4.11 -20.06
CA GLN A 29 -3.59 -2.69 -20.24
C GLN A 29 -4.26 -1.78 -19.19
N GLU A 30 -4.81 -2.34 -18.10
CA GLU A 30 -5.62 -1.56 -17.16
C GLU A 30 -4.83 -0.43 -16.49
N LEU A 31 -3.56 -0.67 -16.14
CA LEU A 31 -2.68 0.33 -15.52
C LEU A 31 -2.47 1.54 -16.43
N GLU A 32 -2.17 1.30 -17.69
CA GLU A 32 -1.95 2.38 -18.64
C GLU A 32 -3.24 3.08 -19.00
N ASN A 33 -4.34 2.34 -19.16
CA ASN A 33 -5.64 2.96 -19.43
C ASN A 33 -6.05 3.90 -18.29
N ALA A 34 -5.88 3.48 -17.03
CA ALA A 34 -6.14 4.35 -15.88
C ALA A 34 -5.20 5.56 -15.85
N ALA A 35 -3.91 5.36 -16.14
CA ALA A 35 -2.94 6.46 -16.20
C ALA A 35 -3.27 7.47 -17.32
N ASP A 36 -3.68 6.98 -18.49
CA ASP A 36 -4.01 7.80 -19.66
C ASP A 36 -5.33 8.58 -19.46
N LEU A 37 -6.19 8.16 -18.52
CA LEU A 37 -7.34 8.93 -18.04
C LEU A 37 -6.95 10.04 -17.05
N GLY A 38 -5.67 10.13 -16.66
CA GLY A 38 -5.13 11.18 -15.80
C GLY A 38 -4.98 10.80 -14.32
N PHE A 39 -5.33 9.57 -13.93
CA PHE A 39 -5.09 9.11 -12.55
C PHE A 39 -3.59 8.95 -12.30
N ASN A 40 -3.12 9.46 -11.16
CA ASN A 40 -1.69 9.50 -10.82
C ASN A 40 -1.35 8.74 -9.52
N LEU A 41 -2.35 8.12 -8.89
CA LEU A 41 -2.21 7.32 -7.67
C LEU A 41 -3.18 6.14 -7.68
N PHE A 42 -2.68 4.91 -7.61
CA PHE A 42 -3.54 3.72 -7.60
C PHE A 42 -3.49 3.03 -6.25
N GLN A 43 -4.65 2.63 -5.72
CA GLN A 43 -4.66 1.60 -4.68
C GLN A 43 -4.45 0.24 -5.33
N PHE A 44 -3.46 -0.50 -4.81
CA PHE A 44 -2.93 -1.68 -5.44
C PHE A 44 -2.89 -2.83 -4.45
N TRP A 45 -3.62 -3.90 -4.77
CA TRP A 45 -3.54 -5.14 -4.00
C TRP A 45 -2.11 -5.65 -3.94
N SER A 46 -1.69 -6.16 -2.78
CA SER A 46 -0.33 -6.67 -2.59
C SER A 46 0.09 -7.73 -3.62
N TRP A 47 -0.84 -8.51 -4.17
CA TRP A 47 -0.53 -9.55 -5.16
C TRP A 47 -0.33 -9.00 -6.59
N ASP A 48 -0.82 -7.80 -6.89
CA ASP A 48 -0.57 -7.13 -8.17
C ASP A 48 0.77 -6.37 -8.16
N VAL A 49 1.39 -6.21 -6.99
CA VAL A 49 2.69 -5.55 -6.81
C VAL A 49 3.82 -6.50 -7.18
N ASN A 50 4.33 -6.35 -8.39
CA ASN A 50 5.50 -7.07 -8.91
C ASN A 50 6.39 -6.12 -9.73
N ALA A 51 7.60 -6.57 -10.07
CA ALA A 51 8.60 -5.75 -10.75
C ALA A 51 8.10 -5.17 -12.09
N ASP A 52 7.37 -5.95 -12.88
CA ASP A 52 6.86 -5.52 -14.18
C ASP A 52 5.81 -4.43 -14.04
N ASN A 53 4.84 -4.61 -13.12
CA ASN A 53 3.82 -3.61 -12.85
C ASN A 53 4.42 -2.33 -12.26
N LEU A 54 5.36 -2.44 -11.32
CA LEU A 54 6.05 -1.28 -10.75
C LEU A 54 6.83 -0.49 -11.82
N LYS A 55 7.48 -1.18 -12.76
CA LYS A 55 8.17 -0.57 -13.89
C LYS A 55 7.21 0.18 -14.81
N ARG A 56 6.07 -0.42 -15.14
CA ARG A 56 5.03 0.19 -15.97
C ARG A 56 4.46 1.46 -15.34
N LEU A 57 4.18 1.41 -14.04
CA LEU A 57 3.68 2.57 -13.28
C LEU A 57 4.72 3.68 -13.15
N ALA A 58 5.99 3.33 -12.91
CA ALA A 58 7.09 4.28 -12.89
C ALA A 58 7.26 5.01 -14.23
N ALA A 59 7.11 4.30 -15.35
CA ALA A 59 7.19 4.90 -16.69
C ALA A 59 6.07 5.91 -16.98
N LYS A 60 4.97 5.88 -16.21
CA LYS A 60 3.84 6.81 -16.30
C LYS A 60 3.80 7.82 -15.16
N ASP A 61 4.83 7.86 -14.30
CA ASP A 61 4.86 8.65 -13.06
C ASP A 61 3.61 8.44 -12.18
N VAL A 62 3.11 7.21 -12.12
CA VAL A 62 2.00 6.84 -11.23
C VAL A 62 2.57 6.35 -9.90
N GLY A 63 1.93 6.74 -8.78
CA GLY A 63 2.23 6.21 -7.46
C GLY A 63 1.31 5.05 -7.07
N ILE A 64 1.73 4.21 -6.11
CA ILE A 64 0.90 3.16 -5.53
C ILE A 64 0.68 3.30 -4.03
N ILE A 65 -0.57 3.20 -3.60
CA ILE A 65 -0.93 2.84 -2.25
C ILE A 65 -0.85 1.32 -2.19
N TRP A 66 0.17 0.78 -1.52
CA TRP A 66 0.31 -0.65 -1.33
C TRP A 66 -0.71 -1.12 -0.30
N GLU A 67 -1.64 -1.97 -0.72
CA GLU A 67 -2.61 -2.58 0.19
C GLU A 67 -2.18 -3.99 0.61
N GLY A 68 -1.88 -4.12 1.90
CA GLY A 68 -1.61 -5.39 2.54
C GLY A 68 -2.78 -5.88 3.36
N GLN A 69 -3.15 -7.13 3.16
CA GLN A 69 -4.20 -7.80 3.95
C GLN A 69 -3.64 -8.59 5.16
N ALA A 70 -2.31 -8.60 5.32
CA ALA A 70 -1.60 -9.38 6.32
C ALA A 70 -1.97 -9.01 7.77
N TRP A 71 -2.05 -7.71 8.09
CA TRP A 71 -2.45 -7.28 9.44
C TRP A 71 -3.88 -7.73 9.75
N GLY A 72 -4.82 -7.49 8.82
CA GLY A 72 -6.21 -7.88 8.97
C GLY A 72 -6.37 -9.40 9.18
N ARG A 73 -5.60 -10.22 8.46
CA ARG A 73 -5.56 -11.67 8.67
C ARG A 73 -4.95 -12.04 10.01
N ALA A 74 -3.81 -11.47 10.37
CA ALA A 74 -3.14 -11.71 11.65
C ALA A 74 -4.06 -11.42 12.84
N ALA A 75 -4.77 -10.30 12.79
CA ALA A 75 -5.67 -9.86 13.86
C ALA A 75 -6.95 -10.69 13.96
N ARG A 76 -7.27 -11.50 12.94
CA ARG A 76 -8.44 -12.41 12.91
C ARG A 76 -8.07 -13.86 13.25
N ILE A 77 -6.81 -14.17 13.58
CA ILE A 77 -6.38 -15.53 13.93
C ILE A 77 -7.08 -15.96 15.23
N PRO A 78 -7.91 -17.02 15.19
CA PRO A 78 -8.60 -17.50 16.39
C PRO A 78 -7.61 -17.96 17.46
N SER A 79 -7.91 -17.59 18.70
CA SER A 79 -7.18 -17.96 19.92
C SER A 79 -5.73 -17.46 20.00
N ALA A 80 -5.28 -16.60 19.08
CA ALA A 80 -4.03 -15.89 19.24
C ALA A 80 -4.20 -14.83 20.34
N THR A 81 -3.56 -15.04 21.49
CA THR A 81 -3.59 -14.11 22.62
C THR A 81 -2.36 -13.20 22.68
N SER A 82 -1.43 -13.34 21.73
CA SER A 82 -0.15 -12.65 21.71
C SER A 82 0.28 -12.34 20.28
N ALA A 83 0.94 -11.19 20.11
CA ALA A 83 1.61 -10.82 18.85
C ALA A 83 2.78 -11.76 18.49
N ASN A 84 3.27 -12.55 19.45
CA ASN A 84 4.34 -13.53 19.25
C ASN A 84 3.83 -14.92 18.85
N ASP A 85 2.52 -15.11 18.64
CA ASP A 85 1.99 -16.38 18.10
C ASP A 85 2.64 -16.67 16.74
N PRO A 86 3.22 -17.88 16.51
CA PRO A 86 3.88 -18.20 15.25
C PRO A 86 3.01 -17.97 14.01
N ARG A 87 1.69 -18.12 14.13
CA ARG A 87 0.74 -17.90 13.03
C ARG A 87 0.58 -16.40 12.73
N VAL A 88 0.56 -15.57 13.77
CA VAL A 88 0.57 -14.10 13.63
C VAL A 88 1.88 -13.65 12.98
N LEU A 89 3.01 -14.15 13.45
CA LEU A 89 4.32 -13.83 12.88
C LEU A 89 4.45 -14.25 11.41
N ALA A 90 3.87 -15.39 11.03
CA ALA A 90 3.85 -15.86 9.64
C ALA A 90 3.06 -14.91 8.72
N GLU A 91 1.93 -14.38 9.17
CA GLU A 91 1.19 -13.36 8.40
C GLU A 91 1.98 -12.06 8.28
N LEU A 92 2.58 -11.59 9.38
CA LEU A 92 3.37 -10.34 9.40
C LEU A 92 4.66 -10.43 8.58
N GLU A 93 5.19 -11.63 8.33
CA GLU A 93 6.34 -11.84 7.44
C GLU A 93 6.07 -11.33 6.01
N ILE A 94 4.82 -11.37 5.55
CA ILE A 94 4.45 -10.83 4.23
C ILE A 94 4.69 -9.32 4.19
N MET A 95 4.32 -8.59 5.24
CA MET A 95 4.60 -7.16 5.34
C MET A 95 6.09 -6.87 5.47
N ARG A 96 6.83 -7.70 6.21
CA ARG A 96 8.29 -7.56 6.34
C ARG A 96 8.99 -7.69 4.99
N LYS A 97 8.60 -8.67 4.18
CA LYS A 97 9.12 -8.86 2.82
C LYS A 97 8.77 -7.68 1.90
N ALA A 98 7.50 -7.27 1.89
CA ALA A 98 7.07 -6.12 1.10
C ALA A 98 7.84 -4.84 1.51
N ALA A 99 8.02 -4.60 2.81
CA ALA A 99 8.80 -3.47 3.31
C ALA A 99 10.27 -3.54 2.86
N ALA A 100 10.89 -4.72 2.90
CA ALA A 100 12.26 -4.89 2.43
C ALA A 100 12.42 -4.61 0.93
N GLU A 101 11.43 -4.99 0.12
CA GLU A 101 11.46 -4.87 -1.34
C GLU A 101 11.04 -3.47 -1.84
N LEU A 102 10.08 -2.82 -1.17
CA LEU A 102 9.40 -1.63 -1.71
C LEU A 102 9.76 -0.33 -1.00
N LYS A 103 10.37 -0.35 0.20
CA LYS A 103 10.62 0.86 1.00
C LYS A 103 11.36 1.97 0.24
N ASP A 104 12.25 1.59 -0.67
CA ASP A 104 13.09 2.50 -1.44
C ASP A 104 12.58 2.65 -2.89
N ASN A 105 11.42 2.05 -3.23
CA ASN A 105 10.84 2.12 -4.55
C ASN A 105 10.12 3.48 -4.76
N PRO A 106 10.45 4.25 -5.81
CA PRO A 106 9.90 5.59 -6.01
C PRO A 106 8.41 5.60 -6.42
N THR A 107 7.87 4.46 -6.85
CA THR A 107 6.43 4.28 -7.13
C THR A 107 5.65 4.16 -5.83
N LEU A 108 6.25 3.72 -4.73
CA LEU A 108 5.54 3.57 -3.45
C LEU A 108 5.14 4.93 -2.88
N ALA A 109 3.83 5.15 -2.79
CA ALA A 109 3.22 6.37 -2.27
C ALA A 109 2.93 6.28 -0.77
N MET A 110 2.29 5.18 -0.37
CA MET A 110 1.72 5.00 0.96
C MET A 110 1.58 3.51 1.27
N TRP A 111 1.70 3.17 2.55
CA TRP A 111 1.38 1.85 3.07
C TRP A 111 -0.06 1.86 3.61
N TYR A 112 -0.93 1.01 3.06
CA TYR A 112 -2.26 0.74 3.56
C TYR A 112 -2.28 -0.67 4.15
N VAL A 113 -2.02 -0.74 5.46
CA VAL A 113 -1.65 -2.00 6.13
C VAL A 113 -2.84 -2.77 6.72
N ALA A 114 -3.99 -2.12 6.86
CA ALA A 114 -5.22 -2.72 7.34
C ALA A 114 -6.41 -1.96 6.76
N ASP A 115 -7.30 -2.71 6.11
CA ASP A 115 -8.59 -2.19 5.66
C ASP A 115 -9.63 -2.44 6.74
N GLU A 116 -10.33 -1.37 7.16
CA GLU A 116 -11.43 -1.39 8.12
C GLU A 116 -11.24 -2.37 9.31
N PRO A 117 -10.22 -2.17 10.16
CA PRO A 117 -10.02 -3.06 11.30
C PRO A 117 -11.26 -3.04 12.21
N PRO A 118 -11.68 -4.19 12.76
CA PRO A 118 -12.74 -4.24 13.77
C PRO A 118 -12.48 -3.22 14.89
N ALA A 119 -13.53 -2.56 15.37
CA ALA A 119 -13.41 -1.56 16.44
C ALA A 119 -12.70 -2.09 17.70
N SER A 120 -12.80 -3.40 17.96
CA SER A 120 -12.10 -4.10 19.05
C SER A 120 -10.57 -4.09 18.93
N GLN A 121 -10.02 -3.72 17.77
CA GLN A 121 -8.59 -3.69 17.49
C GLN A 121 -8.02 -2.26 17.45
N LEU A 122 -8.86 -1.23 17.61
CA LEU A 122 -8.39 0.15 17.65
C LEU A 122 -7.67 0.41 18.99
N PRO A 123 -6.45 0.97 18.98
CA PRO A 123 -5.76 1.33 20.22
C PRO A 123 -6.54 2.44 20.94
N VAL A 124 -7.02 2.16 22.15
CA VAL A 124 -7.64 3.17 23.01
C VAL A 124 -6.53 3.89 23.76
N LEU A 125 -6.27 5.15 23.39
CA LEU A 125 -5.40 6.02 24.18
C LEU A 125 -6.15 6.34 25.49
N ARG A 126 -5.56 5.95 26.62
CA ARG A 126 -6.03 6.30 27.97
C ARG A 126 -5.03 7.24 28.63
#